data_AF-A0A7W0VDE4-F1
#
_entry.id   AF-A0A7W0VDE4-F1
#
_cell.length_a   1.000
_cell.length_b   1.000
_cell.length_c   1.000
_cell.angle_alpha   90.00
_cell.angle_beta   90.00
_cell.angle_gamma   90.00
#
_symmetry.space_group_name_H-M   'P 1'
#
loop_
_entity.id
_entity.type
_entity.pdbx_description
1 polymer ?
#
loop_
_entity_poly.entity_id
_entity_poly.type
_entity_poly.pdbx_seq_one_letter_code
_entity_poly.pdbx_strand_id
1 'polypeptide(L)'
;MSEEDDQAFGTAAPSAPITRAEFERAIRSLNMSDVDLRDALLQLAARVITLTDEVTRRLDGVEPQPAPPNTPAAPPVATVEETVGNLVGGALAQIRASDISGGQRVSLDTSGENKYEVENAGPPCAELIHICEARCCKLTFALSTTDLDEGVIRWDYGQPYLIKQRASDAYCVHNHPASHFCTVHEHRPRVCRTYDCSTDTRIWIDFANRIPAPTPEHGTREAEKKGGPAFDLLERARARGVAVHIEMTAISESFGAAEPTRGPAPKKR
;
A
#
# COMPACT_ATOMS: atom_id res chain seq x y z
N MET A 1 2.78 -70.26 0.27
CA MET A 1 3.60 -69.04 0.25
C MET A 1 3.05 -68.18 -0.87
N SER A 2 2.06 -67.36 -0.53
CA SER A 2 1.50 -66.36 -1.45
C SER A 2 2.46 -65.19 -1.46
N GLU A 3 3.04 -64.92 -2.63
CA GLU A 3 3.74 -63.68 -2.93
C GLU A 3 2.72 -62.54 -2.81
N GLU A 4 2.76 -61.84 -1.68
CA GLU A 4 2.09 -60.56 -1.55
C GLU A 4 2.85 -59.58 -2.45
N ASP A 5 2.19 -59.21 -3.56
CA ASP A 5 2.63 -58.18 -4.50
C ASP A 5 2.95 -56.90 -3.72
N ASP A 6 4.26 -56.63 -3.60
CA ASP A 6 4.83 -55.42 -3.04
C ASP A 6 4.62 -54.28 -4.06
N GLN A 7 3.35 -53.91 -4.26
CA GLN A 7 2.98 -52.79 -5.14
C GLN A 7 3.44 -51.49 -4.49
N ALA A 8 4.56 -50.97 -4.97
CA ALA A 8 5.05 -49.64 -4.66
C ALA A 8 3.90 -48.63 -4.81
N PHE A 9 3.56 -47.94 -3.72
CA PHE A 9 2.52 -46.92 -3.71
C PHE A 9 2.75 -45.89 -4.83
N GLY A 10 1.80 -45.78 -5.76
CA GLY A 10 1.79 -44.74 -6.81
C GLY A 10 1.97 -45.22 -8.26
N THR A 11 2.00 -46.53 -8.54
CA THR A 11 2.21 -47.08 -9.90
C THR A 11 0.93 -47.53 -10.62
N ALA A 12 -0.22 -46.89 -10.36
CA ALA A 12 -1.40 -47.16 -11.17
C ALA A 12 -1.14 -46.77 -12.63
N ALA A 13 -1.58 -47.60 -13.59
CA ALA A 13 -1.48 -47.25 -15.00
C ALA A 13 -2.19 -45.89 -15.25
N PRO A 14 -1.67 -45.01 -16.13
CA PRO A 14 -2.27 -43.68 -16.37
C PRO A 14 -3.75 -43.69 -16.77
N SER A 15 -4.25 -44.83 -17.27
CA SER A 15 -5.64 -45.06 -17.67
C SER A 15 -6.51 -45.75 -16.61
N ALA A 16 -5.97 -46.06 -15.43
CA ALA A 16 -6.73 -46.70 -14.36
C ALA A 16 -7.77 -45.72 -13.79
N PRO A 17 -8.97 -46.20 -13.41
CA PRO A 17 -9.98 -45.36 -12.79
C PRO A 17 -9.48 -44.81 -11.45
N ILE A 18 -9.51 -43.48 -11.30
CA ILE A 18 -9.10 -42.80 -10.06
C ILE A 18 -10.03 -43.20 -8.92
N THR A 19 -9.46 -43.63 -7.81
CA THR A 19 -10.23 -43.86 -6.59
C THR A 19 -10.53 -42.54 -5.88
N ARG A 20 -11.61 -42.52 -5.10
CA ARG A 20 -11.94 -41.36 -4.25
C ARG A 20 -10.77 -40.99 -3.32
N ALA A 21 -10.07 -41.97 -2.77
CA ALA A 21 -8.94 -41.74 -1.87
C ALA A 21 -7.75 -41.06 -2.58
N GLU A 22 -7.48 -41.43 -3.84
CA GLU A 22 -6.45 -40.78 -4.66
C GLU A 22 -6.83 -39.34 -5.02
N PHE A 23 -8.10 -39.11 -5.36
CA PHE A 23 -8.61 -37.76 -5.62
C PHE A 23 -8.50 -36.85 -4.38
N GLU A 24 -8.94 -37.32 -3.21
CA GLU A 24 -8.80 -36.57 -1.95
C GLU A 24 -7.33 -36.30 -1.58
N ARG A 25 -6.42 -37.25 -1.88
CA ARG A 25 -4.98 -37.07 -1.69
C ARG A 25 -4.42 -35.99 -2.64
N ALA A 26 -4.84 -35.99 -3.90
CA ALA A 26 -4.43 -34.97 -4.87
C ALA A 26 -4.91 -33.57 -4.45
N ILE A 27 -6.16 -33.43 -3.98
CA ILE A 27 -6.67 -32.15 -3.45
C ILE A 27 -5.83 -31.66 -2.28
N ARG A 28 -5.50 -32.54 -1.31
CA ARG A 28 -4.64 -32.13 -0.18
C ARG A 28 -3.26 -31.69 -0.64
N SER A 29 -2.66 -32.41 -1.61
CA SER A 29 -1.37 -32.05 -2.20
C SER A 29 -1.41 -30.67 -2.88
N LEU A 30 -2.47 -30.38 -3.65
CA LEU A 30 -2.68 -29.09 -4.28
C LEU A 30 -2.85 -27.97 -3.24
N ASN A 31 -3.63 -28.21 -2.19
CA ASN A 31 -3.82 -27.23 -1.12
C ASN A 31 -2.50 -26.92 -0.38
N MET A 32 -1.66 -27.93 -0.11
CA MET A 32 -0.34 -27.70 0.49
C MET A 32 0.57 -26.91 -0.46
N SER A 33 0.56 -27.25 -1.76
CA SER A 33 1.35 -26.54 -2.77
C SER A 33 0.93 -25.08 -2.93
N ASP A 34 -0.37 -24.79 -2.84
CA ASP A 34 -0.91 -23.42 -2.86
C ASP A 34 -0.48 -22.62 -1.61
N VAL A 35 -0.52 -23.25 -0.43
CA VAL A 35 -0.05 -22.63 0.82
C VAL A 35 1.45 -22.33 0.75
N ASP A 36 2.27 -23.25 0.24
CA ASP A 36 3.70 -23.06 0.08
C ASP A 36 4.01 -21.95 -0.94
N LEU A 37 3.29 -21.92 -2.07
CA LEU A 37 3.41 -20.85 -3.06
C LEU A 37 3.02 -19.49 -2.46
N ARG A 38 1.93 -19.44 -1.70
CA ARG A 38 1.50 -18.22 -1.01
C ARG A 38 2.55 -17.74 -0.02
N ASP A 39 3.17 -18.65 0.75
CA ASP A 39 4.22 -18.27 1.69
C ASP A 39 5.49 -17.78 0.96
N ALA A 40 5.91 -18.47 -0.10
CA ALA A 40 7.04 -18.04 -0.92
C ALA A 40 6.82 -16.64 -1.53
N LEU A 41 5.61 -16.36 -2.03
CA LEU A 41 5.24 -15.04 -2.56
C LEU A 41 5.25 -13.97 -1.46
N LEU A 42 4.79 -14.31 -0.25
CA LEU A 42 4.84 -13.41 0.90
C LEU A 42 6.27 -13.09 1.34
N GLN A 43 7.14 -14.09 1.37
CA GLN A 43 8.56 -13.90 1.67
C GLN A 43 9.26 -13.05 0.60
N LEU A 44 8.95 -13.28 -0.67
CA LEU A 44 9.48 -12.46 -1.77
C LEU A 44 9.03 -11.01 -1.65
N ALA A 45 7.74 -10.77 -1.37
CA ALA A 45 7.21 -9.42 -1.17
C ALA A 45 7.92 -8.71 0.00
N ALA A 46 8.10 -9.39 1.13
CA ALA A 46 8.83 -8.85 2.28
C ALA A 46 10.29 -8.48 1.93
N ARG A 47 10.97 -9.31 1.13
CA ARG A 47 12.33 -9.00 0.63
C ARG A 47 12.35 -7.79 -0.29
N VAL A 48 11.39 -7.66 -1.20
CA VAL A 48 11.30 -6.52 -2.12
C VAL A 48 11.05 -5.22 -1.35
N ILE A 49 10.14 -5.23 -0.38
CA ILE A 49 9.84 -4.05 0.47
C ILE A 49 11.09 -3.61 1.23
N THR A 50 11.72 -4.54 1.94
CA THR A 50 12.92 -4.26 2.76
C THR A 50 14.11 -3.81 1.91
N LEU A 51 14.30 -4.40 0.72
CA LEU A 51 15.30 -3.94 -0.24
C LEU A 51 15.01 -2.52 -0.73
N THR A 52 13.75 -2.23 -1.07
CA THR A 52 13.35 -0.92 -1.56
C THR A 52 13.56 0.15 -0.50
N ASP A 53 13.17 -0.12 0.76
CA ASP A 53 13.38 0.78 1.88
C ASP A 53 14.88 1.01 2.15
N GLU A 54 15.70 -0.05 2.11
CA GLU A 54 17.15 0.07 2.34
C GLU A 54 17.86 0.82 1.20
N VAL A 55 17.49 0.58 -0.05
CA VAL A 55 18.03 1.31 -1.20
C VAL A 55 17.62 2.78 -1.13
N THR A 56 16.35 3.06 -0.83
CA THR A 56 15.86 4.44 -0.65
C THR A 56 16.62 5.13 0.47
N ARG A 57 16.82 4.46 1.62
CA ARG A 57 17.59 4.98 2.75
C ARG A 57 19.00 5.41 2.34
N ARG A 58 19.70 4.57 1.58
CA ARG A 58 21.08 4.81 1.16
C ARG A 58 21.18 5.90 0.09
N LEU A 59 20.24 5.92 -0.86
CA LEU A 59 20.22 6.91 -1.94
C LEU A 59 19.81 8.29 -1.45
N ASP A 60 18.75 8.37 -0.65
CA ASP A 60 18.20 9.64 -0.18
C ASP A 60 18.94 10.16 1.07
N GLY A 61 19.73 9.30 1.74
CA GLY A 61 20.47 9.66 2.96
C GLY A 61 19.57 9.96 4.16
N VAL A 62 18.31 9.49 4.13
CA VAL A 62 17.30 9.71 5.17
C VAL A 62 16.86 8.37 5.72
N GLU A 63 16.79 8.25 7.05
CA GLU A 63 16.40 6.99 7.69
C GLU A 63 14.93 6.65 7.33
N PRO A 64 14.64 5.42 6.84
CA PRO A 64 13.30 4.94 6.65
C PRO A 64 12.67 4.85 8.03
N GLN A 65 11.39 5.15 8.07
CA GLN A 65 10.74 5.48 9.32
C GLN A 65 10.66 4.32 10.31
N PRO A 66 10.78 4.59 11.62
CA PRO A 66 10.11 5.69 12.34
C PRO A 66 10.88 6.96 12.69
N ALA A 67 12.05 7.24 12.10
CA ALA A 67 12.80 8.45 12.41
C ALA A 67 12.04 9.77 12.09
N PRO A 68 12.27 10.85 12.86
CA PRO A 68 11.75 12.17 12.57
C PRO A 68 12.08 12.64 11.14
N PRO A 69 11.22 13.45 10.49
CA PRO A 69 11.49 13.94 9.14
C PRO A 69 12.84 14.67 9.04
N ASN A 70 13.59 14.37 7.98
CA ASN A 70 14.98 14.83 7.73
C ASN A 70 16.03 14.35 8.73
N THR A 71 15.77 13.27 9.48
CA THR A 71 16.82 12.60 10.25
C THR A 71 17.82 11.97 9.27
N PRO A 72 19.10 12.37 9.31
CA PRO A 72 20.11 11.75 8.47
C PRO A 72 20.17 10.25 8.77
N ALA A 73 20.17 9.44 7.71
CA ALA A 73 20.36 8.00 7.85
C ALA A 73 21.70 7.74 8.54
N ALA A 74 21.71 6.80 9.49
CA ALA A 74 22.98 6.35 10.05
C ALA A 74 23.84 5.76 8.91
N PRO A 75 25.17 5.98 8.92
CA PRO A 75 26.03 5.38 7.91
C PRO A 75 25.83 3.86 7.92
N PRO A 76 25.72 3.21 6.75
CA PRO A 76 25.48 1.78 6.67
C PRO A 76 26.65 1.03 7.33
N VAL A 77 26.34 0.22 8.34
CA VAL A 77 27.31 -0.62 9.05
C VAL A 77 27.41 -2.04 8.49
N ALA A 78 26.52 -2.39 7.55
CA ALA A 78 26.36 -3.73 6.98
C ALA A 78 26.08 -3.67 5.47
N THR A 79 26.20 -4.83 4.81
CA THR A 79 25.81 -4.99 3.40
C THR A 79 24.30 -4.81 3.22
N VAL A 80 23.85 -4.52 2.00
CA VAL A 80 22.40 -4.40 1.72
C VAL A 80 21.72 -5.74 2.04
N GLU A 81 22.34 -6.83 1.61
CA GLU A 81 21.86 -8.20 1.77
C GLU A 81 21.68 -8.59 3.24
N GLU A 82 22.64 -8.23 4.09
CA GLU A 82 22.59 -8.48 5.54
C GLU A 82 21.49 -7.65 6.21
N THR A 83 21.42 -6.35 5.90
CA THR A 83 20.35 -5.48 6.44
C THR A 83 18.97 -5.95 6.01
N VAL A 84 18.79 -6.25 4.71
CA VAL A 84 17.55 -6.80 4.17
C VAL A 84 17.18 -8.09 4.88
N GLY A 85 18.12 -9.04 4.99
CA GLY A 85 17.93 -10.33 5.66
C GLY A 85 17.40 -10.19 7.10
N ASN A 86 17.92 -9.22 7.85
CA ASN A 86 17.50 -8.94 9.22
C ASN A 86 16.09 -8.31 9.30
N LEU A 87 15.67 -7.55 8.28
CA LEU A 87 14.39 -6.84 8.28
C LEU A 87 13.23 -7.67 7.70
N VAL A 88 13.50 -8.71 6.89
CA VAL A 88 12.45 -9.52 6.21
C VAL A 88 11.41 -10.05 7.19
N GLY A 89 11.84 -10.54 8.36
CA GLY A 89 10.91 -11.13 9.35
C GLY A 89 9.87 -10.13 9.85
N GLY A 90 10.28 -8.88 10.10
CA GLY A 90 9.38 -7.80 10.52
C GLY A 90 8.40 -7.41 9.41
N ALA A 91 8.90 -7.24 8.18
CA ALA A 91 8.05 -6.95 7.02
C ALA A 91 7.03 -8.07 6.75
N LEU A 92 7.45 -9.33 6.84
CA LEU A 92 6.57 -10.48 6.67
C LEU A 92 5.43 -10.50 7.71
N ALA A 93 5.73 -10.20 8.97
CA ALA A 93 4.73 -10.10 10.03
C ALA A 93 3.71 -8.99 9.74
N GLN A 94 4.16 -7.83 9.27
CA GLN A 94 3.29 -6.71 8.89
C GLN A 94 2.40 -7.05 7.68
N ILE A 95 2.94 -7.71 6.66
CA ILE A 95 2.17 -8.13 5.49
C ILE A 95 1.09 -9.13 5.92
N ARG A 96 1.43 -10.15 6.73
CA ARG A 96 0.45 -11.12 7.24
C ARG A 96 -0.63 -10.45 8.08
N ALA A 97 -0.28 -9.51 8.96
CA ALA A 97 -1.25 -8.76 9.75
C ALA A 97 -2.19 -7.92 8.86
N SER A 98 -1.66 -7.24 7.85
CA SER A 98 -2.46 -6.48 6.88
C SER A 98 -3.36 -7.38 6.03
N ASP A 99 -2.90 -8.56 5.69
CA ASP A 99 -3.65 -9.52 4.88
C ASP A 99 -4.83 -10.17 5.63
N ILE A 100 -4.72 -10.28 6.96
CA ILE A 100 -5.79 -10.74 7.85
C ILE A 100 -6.79 -9.61 8.13
N SER A 101 -6.31 -8.39 8.30
CA SER A 101 -7.13 -7.25 8.74
C SER A 101 -7.77 -6.45 7.59
N GLY A 102 -7.20 -6.50 6.38
CA GLY A 102 -7.66 -5.74 5.22
C GLY A 102 -8.56 -6.54 4.28
N GLY A 103 -9.66 -5.94 3.82
CA GLY A 103 -10.49 -6.52 2.75
C GLY A 103 -9.77 -6.62 1.40
N GLN A 104 -8.71 -5.85 1.18
CA GLN A 104 -7.88 -5.84 -0.04
C GLN A 104 -6.40 -5.64 0.30
N ARG A 105 -5.49 -6.33 -0.42
CA ARG A 105 -4.02 -6.19 -0.27
C ARG A 105 -3.45 -4.97 -1.00
N VAL A 106 -4.15 -4.50 -2.01
CA VAL A 106 -3.74 -3.43 -2.91
C VAL A 106 -4.88 -2.43 -2.90
N SER A 107 -4.57 -1.16 -2.66
CA SER A 107 -5.56 -0.10 -2.53
C SER A 107 -5.32 0.95 -3.60
N LEU A 108 -6.04 0.83 -4.72
CA LEU A 108 -5.94 1.77 -5.84
C LEU A 108 -7.19 2.64 -5.90
N ASP A 109 -7.03 3.93 -6.18
CA ASP A 109 -8.15 4.82 -6.52
C ASP A 109 -8.56 4.54 -7.98
N THR A 110 -9.71 3.87 -8.15
CA THR A 110 -10.22 3.39 -9.44
C THR A 110 -11.26 4.31 -10.07
N SER A 111 -11.42 5.53 -9.57
CA SER A 111 -12.38 6.52 -10.11
C SER A 111 -12.16 6.85 -11.60
N GLY A 112 -10.95 6.68 -12.12
CA GLY A 112 -10.63 6.84 -13.56
C GLY A 112 -10.57 8.29 -14.06
N GLU A 113 -10.78 9.28 -13.20
CA GLU A 113 -10.73 10.70 -13.54
C GLU A 113 -9.30 11.24 -13.48
N ASN A 114 -8.93 12.10 -14.43
CA ASN A 114 -7.65 12.81 -14.40
C ASN A 114 -7.62 13.79 -13.22
N LYS A 115 -6.63 13.64 -12.34
CA LYS A 115 -6.49 14.49 -11.14
C LYS A 115 -6.27 15.98 -11.42
N TYR A 116 -5.88 16.38 -12.62
CA TYR A 116 -5.72 17.80 -12.97
C TYR A 116 -6.98 18.44 -13.55
N GLU A 117 -7.98 17.62 -13.89
CA GLU A 117 -9.24 18.06 -14.48
C GLU A 117 -10.36 18.17 -13.44
N VAL A 118 -10.16 17.64 -12.23
CA VAL A 118 -11.12 17.76 -11.14
C VAL A 118 -11.11 19.16 -10.52
N GLU A 119 -12.30 19.64 -10.16
CA GLU A 119 -12.45 20.91 -9.44
C GLU A 119 -11.93 20.79 -8.01
N ASN A 120 -11.24 21.82 -7.52
CA ASN A 120 -10.79 21.86 -6.13
C ASN A 120 -12.00 22.12 -5.22
N ALA A 121 -12.42 21.10 -4.47
CA ALA A 121 -13.57 21.19 -3.57
C ALA A 121 -13.20 21.67 -2.14
N GLY A 122 -11.91 21.74 -1.83
CA GLY A 122 -11.45 22.06 -0.48
C GLY A 122 -11.71 23.50 -0.03
N PRO A 123 -11.83 23.75 1.29
CA PRO A 123 -11.93 25.10 1.84
C PRO A 123 -10.61 25.88 1.65
N PRO A 124 -10.53 27.18 1.96
CA PRO A 124 -9.29 27.95 1.84
C PRO A 124 -8.22 27.47 2.83
N CYS A 125 -7.51 26.39 2.49
CA CYS A 125 -6.60 25.69 3.40
C CYS A 125 -5.49 26.60 3.95
N ALA A 126 -4.98 27.54 3.14
CA ALA A 126 -3.93 28.47 3.56
C ALA A 126 -4.35 29.34 4.76
N GLU A 127 -5.64 29.69 4.86
CA GLU A 127 -6.19 30.46 5.97
C GLU A 127 -6.48 29.59 7.20
N LEU A 128 -6.66 28.28 7.02
CA LEU A 128 -7.11 27.38 8.09
C LEU A 128 -5.98 26.54 8.67
N ILE A 129 -4.83 26.46 8.01
CA ILE A 129 -3.77 25.51 8.35
C ILE A 129 -3.18 25.71 9.75
N HIS A 130 -3.15 26.96 10.23
CA HIS A 130 -2.68 27.31 11.57
C HIS A 130 -3.68 26.93 12.68
N ILE A 131 -4.92 26.57 12.31
CA ILE A 131 -5.98 26.15 13.21
C ILE A 131 -6.15 24.63 13.13
N CYS A 132 -6.27 24.10 11.91
CA CYS A 132 -6.52 22.68 11.70
C CYS A 132 -5.24 21.85 11.71
N GLU A 133 -4.05 22.47 11.71
CA GLU A 133 -2.73 21.82 11.74
C GLU A 133 -2.57 20.73 10.68
N ALA A 134 -3.19 20.94 9.50
CA ALA A 134 -3.25 19.98 8.40
C ALA A 134 -3.71 18.56 8.81
N ARG A 135 -4.72 18.42 9.69
CA ARG A 135 -5.30 17.12 10.10
C ARG A 135 -5.67 16.20 8.93
N CYS A 136 -6.09 16.75 7.78
CA CYS A 136 -6.40 15.94 6.59
C CYS A 136 -5.18 15.18 6.05
N CYS A 137 -3.95 15.64 6.33
CA CYS A 137 -2.72 14.93 5.98
C CYS A 137 -2.48 13.69 6.84
N LYS A 138 -3.25 13.47 7.93
CA LYS A 138 -3.22 12.22 8.72
C LYS A 138 -4.20 11.16 8.23
N LEU A 139 -4.99 11.47 7.19
CA LEU A 139 -5.94 10.51 6.61
C LEU A 139 -5.21 9.53 5.70
N THR A 140 -5.70 8.30 5.68
CA THR A 140 -5.20 7.23 4.82
C THR A 140 -6.15 7.05 3.65
N PHE A 141 -5.61 7.04 2.43
CA PHE A 141 -6.37 6.85 1.20
C PHE A 141 -5.48 6.22 0.11
N ALA A 142 -6.13 5.58 -0.86
CA ALA A 142 -5.52 5.02 -2.05
C ALA A 142 -5.11 6.11 -3.03
N LEU A 143 -3.97 5.91 -3.71
CA LEU A 143 -3.49 6.72 -4.81
C LEU A 143 -4.06 6.20 -6.14
N SER A 144 -4.21 7.09 -7.11
CA SER A 144 -4.57 6.72 -8.49
C SER A 144 -3.33 6.31 -9.29
N THR A 145 -3.51 5.63 -10.42
CA THR A 145 -2.40 5.28 -11.31
C THR A 145 -1.63 6.53 -11.79
N THR A 146 -2.32 7.64 -12.10
CA THR A 146 -1.67 8.92 -12.42
C THR A 146 -0.76 9.44 -11.29
N ASP A 147 -1.15 9.24 -10.02
CA ASP A 147 -0.31 9.63 -8.88
C ASP A 147 0.96 8.79 -8.77
N LEU A 148 0.87 7.51 -9.16
CA LEU A 148 1.98 6.56 -9.12
C LEU A 148 2.95 6.81 -10.28
N ASP A 149 2.43 7.03 -11.49
CA ASP A 149 3.23 7.21 -12.71
C ASP A 149 4.06 8.48 -12.70
N GLU A 150 3.55 9.56 -12.11
CA GLU A 150 4.31 10.81 -11.96
C GLU A 150 5.54 10.67 -11.05
N GLY A 151 5.52 9.70 -10.14
CA GLY A 151 6.60 9.46 -9.18
C GLY A 151 6.82 10.57 -8.13
N VAL A 152 5.98 11.62 -8.11
CA VAL A 152 6.05 12.72 -7.15
C VAL A 152 5.49 12.30 -5.78
N ILE A 153 4.38 11.57 -5.78
CA ILE A 153 3.72 11.12 -4.55
C ILE A 153 4.35 9.79 -4.09
N ARG A 154 4.50 9.62 -2.78
CA ARG A 154 5.12 8.44 -2.18
C ARG A 154 4.02 7.60 -1.54
N TRP A 155 4.08 6.30 -1.73
CA TRP A 155 3.14 5.33 -1.19
C TRP A 155 3.80 4.36 -0.21
N ASP A 156 2.99 3.70 0.61
CA ASP A 156 3.43 2.72 1.59
C ASP A 156 3.71 1.37 0.90
N TYR A 157 4.99 0.98 0.79
CA TYR A 157 5.36 -0.29 0.18
C TYR A 157 4.79 -1.52 0.90
N GLY A 158 4.52 -1.41 2.21
CA GLY A 158 3.86 -2.44 3.01
C GLY A 158 2.33 -2.49 2.79
N GLN A 159 1.74 -1.40 2.29
CA GLN A 159 0.32 -1.31 1.93
C GLN A 159 0.16 -0.66 0.54
N PRO A 160 0.36 -1.46 -0.53
CA PRO A 160 0.51 -0.93 -1.88
C PRO A 160 -0.51 0.12 -2.28
N TYR A 161 0.03 1.23 -2.77
CA TYR A 161 -0.66 2.42 -3.27
C TYR A 161 -1.44 3.24 -2.25
N LEU A 162 -1.39 2.93 -0.95
CA LEU A 162 -1.82 3.88 0.07
C LEU A 162 -0.80 5.01 0.23
N ILE A 163 -1.27 6.23 0.49
CA ILE A 163 -0.41 7.38 0.76
C ILE A 163 0.59 7.07 1.90
N LYS A 164 1.89 7.31 1.67
CA LYS A 164 2.91 7.08 2.69
C LYS A 164 2.75 8.07 3.84
N GLN A 165 2.62 7.54 5.05
CA GLN A 165 2.54 8.33 6.28
C GLN A 165 3.81 8.22 7.10
N ARG A 166 4.03 9.27 7.89
CA ARG A 166 5.16 9.39 8.76
C ARG A 166 4.94 8.58 10.03
N ALA A 167 5.76 7.60 10.35
CA ALA A 167 5.52 6.82 11.57
C ALA A 167 5.71 7.63 12.88
N SER A 168 6.44 8.75 12.84
CA SER A 168 6.64 9.62 14.02
C SER A 168 5.38 10.38 14.45
N ASP A 169 4.56 10.85 13.51
CA ASP A 169 3.44 11.78 13.77
C ASP A 169 2.18 11.50 12.91
N ALA A 170 2.21 10.42 12.12
CA ALA A 170 1.19 9.94 11.20
C ALA A 170 0.77 10.90 10.07
N TYR A 171 1.46 12.02 9.89
CA TYR A 171 1.21 12.89 8.74
C TYR A 171 1.72 12.24 7.46
N CYS A 172 1.11 12.51 6.31
CA CYS A 172 1.69 12.11 5.03
C CYS A 172 3.11 12.66 4.89
N VAL A 173 4.00 11.93 4.23
CA VAL A 173 5.42 12.31 4.10
C VAL A 173 5.63 13.68 3.43
N HIS A 174 4.62 14.18 2.72
CA HIS A 174 4.63 15.46 2.02
C HIS A 174 4.15 16.66 2.86
N ASN A 175 3.77 16.44 4.13
CA ASN A 175 3.45 17.52 5.05
C ASN A 175 4.74 18.13 5.61
N HIS A 176 4.93 19.45 5.54
CA HIS A 176 6.11 20.08 6.13
C HIS A 176 6.00 20.09 7.66
N PRO A 177 6.97 19.53 8.41
CA PRO A 177 6.81 19.29 9.85
C PRO A 177 6.63 20.55 10.69
N ALA A 178 7.22 21.68 10.28
CA ALA A 178 7.15 22.93 11.04
C ALA A 178 5.99 23.85 10.63
N SER A 179 5.55 23.78 9.37
CA SER A 179 4.61 24.75 8.80
C SER A 179 3.29 24.11 8.39
N HIS A 180 3.23 22.78 8.41
CA HIS A 180 2.12 21.93 7.98
C HIS A 180 1.69 22.10 6.52
N PHE A 181 2.33 22.97 5.73
CA PHE A 181 2.05 23.10 4.31
C PHE A 181 2.44 21.85 3.53
N CYS A 182 1.66 21.53 2.50
CA CYS A 182 1.96 20.45 1.58
C CYS A 182 3.13 20.84 0.66
N THR A 183 4.24 20.10 0.72
CA THR A 183 5.43 20.35 -0.11
C THR A 183 5.23 20.01 -1.58
N VAL A 184 4.14 19.31 -1.91
CA VAL A 184 3.73 18.90 -3.26
C VAL A 184 2.34 19.42 -3.61
N HIS A 185 1.97 20.61 -3.12
CA HIS A 185 0.61 21.17 -3.24
C HIS A 185 0.07 21.17 -4.70
N GLU A 186 0.93 21.48 -5.67
CA GLU A 186 0.61 21.50 -7.11
C GLU A 186 0.40 20.09 -7.70
N HIS A 187 0.93 19.04 -7.05
CA HIS A 187 0.86 17.63 -7.48
C HIS A 187 -0.01 16.76 -6.58
N ARG A 188 -0.82 17.39 -5.70
CA ARG A 188 -1.70 16.68 -4.76
C ARG A 188 -2.51 15.59 -5.46
N PRO A 189 -2.66 14.42 -4.82
CA PRO A 189 -3.53 13.36 -5.32
C PRO A 189 -4.94 13.84 -5.59
N ARG A 190 -5.66 13.15 -6.48
CA ARG A 190 -7.06 13.46 -6.80
C ARG A 190 -7.90 13.55 -5.52
N VAL A 191 -7.76 12.54 -4.64
CA VAL A 191 -8.44 12.50 -3.33
C VAL A 191 -8.20 13.79 -2.54
N CYS A 192 -6.97 14.32 -2.50
CA CYS A 192 -6.69 15.57 -1.79
C CYS A 192 -7.27 16.83 -2.46
N ARG A 193 -7.51 16.81 -3.78
CA ARG A 193 -8.09 17.94 -4.53
C ARG A 193 -9.60 18.02 -4.36
N THR A 194 -10.25 16.85 -4.39
CA THR A 194 -11.71 16.72 -4.27
C THR A 194 -12.18 16.63 -2.83
N TYR A 195 -11.28 16.56 -1.85
CA TYR A 195 -11.64 16.44 -0.44
C TYR A 195 -11.98 17.80 0.17
N ASP A 196 -13.26 17.99 0.50
CA ASP A 196 -13.74 19.06 1.37
C ASP A 196 -13.77 18.58 2.83
N CYS A 197 -12.97 19.21 3.68
CA CYS A 197 -12.95 18.87 5.10
C CYS A 197 -14.04 19.59 5.91
N SER A 198 -14.79 20.53 5.35
CA SER A 198 -15.73 21.40 6.08
C SER A 198 -16.81 20.62 6.84
N THR A 199 -17.19 19.45 6.34
CA THR A 199 -18.19 18.55 6.94
C THR A 199 -17.58 17.34 7.63
N ASP A 200 -16.25 17.20 7.64
CA ASP A 200 -15.59 16.03 8.20
C ASP A 200 -15.39 16.17 9.72
N THR A 201 -16.13 15.37 10.48
CA THR A 201 -16.12 15.38 11.94
C THR A 201 -14.80 14.91 12.56
N ARG A 202 -13.92 14.25 11.78
CA ARG A 202 -12.55 13.93 12.20
C ARG A 202 -11.66 15.16 12.19
N ILE A 203 -12.05 16.21 11.46
CA ILE A 203 -11.28 17.45 11.28
C ILE A 203 -11.90 18.60 12.10
N TRP A 204 -13.21 18.76 12.06
CA TRP A 204 -13.93 19.88 12.71
C TRP A 204 -15.08 19.38 13.59
N ILE A 205 -15.20 19.96 14.80
CA ILE A 205 -16.45 19.89 15.57
C ILE A 205 -17.45 20.91 15.00
N ASP A 206 -16.95 22.11 14.70
CA ASP A 206 -17.72 23.20 14.14
C ASP A 206 -16.84 24.02 13.19
N PHE A 207 -17.02 23.81 11.89
CA PHE A 207 -16.26 24.51 10.87
C PHE A 207 -16.57 26.01 10.82
N ALA A 208 -17.83 26.40 11.03
CA ALA A 208 -18.26 27.80 10.97
C ALA A 208 -17.59 28.64 12.06
N ASN A 209 -17.44 28.06 13.26
CA ASN A 209 -16.75 28.69 14.39
C ASN A 209 -15.25 28.35 14.44
N ARG A 210 -14.70 27.66 13.43
CA ARG A 210 -13.29 27.25 13.34
C ARG A 210 -12.81 26.44 14.57
N ILE A 211 -13.67 25.56 15.08
CA ILE A 211 -13.37 24.68 16.21
C ILE A 211 -12.93 23.31 15.68
N PRO A 212 -11.62 22.99 15.68
CA PRO A 212 -11.13 21.70 15.22
C PRO A 212 -11.56 20.58 16.17
N ALA A 213 -11.67 19.36 15.62
CA ALA A 213 -11.84 18.17 16.43
C ALA A 213 -10.61 17.94 17.34
N PRO A 214 -10.73 17.24 18.48
CA PRO A 214 -9.58 16.93 19.33
C PRO A 214 -8.51 16.15 18.54
N THR A 215 -7.22 16.42 18.78
CA THR A 215 -6.15 15.62 18.16
C THR A 215 -6.07 14.28 18.89
N PRO A 216 -6.23 13.12 18.21
CA PRO A 216 -5.89 11.86 18.85
C PRO A 216 -4.40 11.86 19.20
N GLU A 217 -4.06 11.47 20.44
CA GLU A 217 -2.71 11.64 21.01
C GLU A 217 -1.61 10.90 20.24
N HIS A 218 -1.96 9.89 19.46
CA HIS A 218 -1.11 9.30 18.44
C HIS A 218 -1.96 9.02 17.23
N GLY A 219 -1.44 9.37 16.05
CA GLY A 219 -2.16 9.24 14.79
C GLY A 219 -2.78 7.87 14.70
N THR A 220 -4.10 7.83 14.87
CA THR A 220 -4.78 6.59 14.75
C THR A 220 -4.70 6.28 13.26
N ARG A 221 -3.93 5.23 12.91
CA ARG A 221 -4.48 4.23 12.01
C ARG A 221 -5.78 3.75 12.65
N GLU A 222 -6.78 4.60 12.74
CA GLU A 222 -8.15 4.20 12.55
C GLU A 222 -8.17 3.82 11.07
N ALA A 223 -7.53 2.67 10.77
CA ALA A 223 -8.17 1.68 9.96
C ALA A 223 -9.60 1.73 10.46
N GLU A 224 -10.46 2.37 9.68
CA GLU A 224 -11.88 2.44 9.95
C GLU A 224 -12.21 1.02 10.43
N LYS A 225 -12.50 0.87 11.72
CA LYS A 225 -13.17 -0.33 12.22
C LYS A 225 -14.61 -0.24 11.71
N LYS A 226 -14.79 -0.01 10.41
CA LYS A 226 -15.91 -0.60 9.71
C LYS A 226 -15.61 -2.07 9.79
N GLY A 227 -16.27 -2.74 10.74
CA GLY A 227 -16.64 -4.13 10.54
C GLY A 227 -17.36 -4.17 9.21
N GLY A 228 -16.57 -4.30 8.13
CA GLY A 228 -17.10 -4.50 6.81
C GLY A 228 -17.92 -5.79 6.85
N PRO A 229 -18.91 -5.93 5.94
CA PRO A 229 -19.66 -7.17 5.84
C PRO A 229 -18.70 -8.35 5.77
N ALA A 230 -19.10 -9.46 6.38
CA ALA A 230 -18.31 -10.67 6.46
C ALA A 230 -17.72 -11.03 5.09
N PHE A 231 -16.38 -10.97 5.00
CA PHE A 231 -15.52 -11.67 4.05
C PHE A 231 -16.22 -12.15 2.75
N ASP A 232 -16.48 -11.25 1.80
CA ASP A 232 -16.95 -11.63 0.46
C ASP A 232 -15.77 -11.80 -0.50
N LEU A 233 -15.38 -13.05 -0.73
CA LEU A 233 -14.32 -13.42 -1.68
C LEU A 233 -14.62 -12.95 -3.10
N LEU A 234 -15.88 -12.90 -3.52
CA LEU A 234 -16.27 -12.47 -4.86
C LEU A 234 -16.10 -10.97 -5.02
N GLU A 235 -16.49 -10.18 -4.02
CA GLU A 235 -16.28 -8.72 -4.04
C GLU A 235 -14.80 -8.37 -4.09
N ARG A 236 -13.96 -9.06 -3.29
CA ARG A 236 -12.49 -8.91 -3.34
C ARG A 236 -11.93 -9.28 -4.72
N ALA A 237 -12.39 -10.39 -5.31
CA ALA A 237 -11.94 -10.81 -6.63
C ALA A 237 -12.33 -9.79 -7.72
N ARG A 238 -13.54 -9.22 -7.65
CA ARG A 238 -13.98 -8.16 -8.57
C ARG A 238 -13.16 -6.90 -8.42
N ALA A 239 -12.98 -6.39 -7.20
CA ALA A 239 -12.18 -5.18 -6.96
C ALA A 239 -10.74 -5.36 -7.44
N ARG A 240 -10.14 -6.53 -7.20
CA ARG A 240 -8.82 -6.87 -7.73
C ARG A 240 -8.81 -6.91 -9.26
N GLY A 241 -9.85 -7.49 -9.88
CA GLY A 241 -9.97 -7.54 -11.34
C GLY A 241 -10.01 -6.15 -11.97
N VAL A 242 -10.76 -5.22 -11.37
CA VAL A 242 -10.81 -3.81 -11.80
C VAL A 242 -9.45 -3.14 -11.67
N ALA A 243 -8.78 -3.26 -10.52
CA ALA A 243 -7.45 -2.68 -10.32
C ALA A 243 -6.40 -3.24 -11.29
N VAL A 244 -6.38 -4.56 -11.52
CA VAL A 244 -5.47 -5.19 -12.49
C VAL A 244 -5.75 -4.69 -13.90
N HIS A 245 -7.02 -4.55 -14.30
CA HIS A 245 -7.37 -4.05 -15.62
C HIS A 245 -6.92 -2.59 -15.83
N ILE A 246 -7.12 -1.72 -14.85
CA ILE A 246 -6.67 -0.32 -14.89
C ILE A 246 -5.15 -0.27 -15.05
N GLU A 247 -4.40 -1.00 -14.22
CA GLU A 247 -2.93 -1.04 -14.29
C GLU A 247 -2.42 -1.62 -15.61
N MET A 248 -3.01 -2.72 -16.11
CA MET A 248 -2.65 -3.27 -17.42
C MET A 248 -2.87 -2.26 -18.56
N THR A 249 -3.94 -1.46 -18.47
CA THR A 249 -4.24 -0.41 -19.45
C THR A 249 -3.20 0.70 -19.37
N ALA A 250 -2.91 1.22 -18.18
CA ALA A 250 -1.92 2.27 -17.97
C ALA A 250 -0.50 1.85 -18.39
N ILE A 251 -0.11 0.60 -18.09
CA ILE A 251 1.14 0.00 -18.57
C ILE A 251 1.15 -0.01 -20.10
N SER A 252 0.08 -0.52 -20.74
CA SER A 252 -0.01 -0.59 -22.20
C SER A 252 0.06 0.79 -22.87
N GLU A 253 -0.56 1.81 -22.27
CA GLU A 253 -0.51 3.19 -22.76
C GLU A 253 0.90 3.78 -22.61
N SER A 254 1.54 3.56 -21.47
CA SER A 254 2.89 4.04 -21.18
C SER A 254 3.96 3.43 -22.11
N PHE A 255 3.85 2.13 -22.41
CA PHE A 255 4.75 1.46 -23.36
C PHE A 255 4.35 1.68 -24.84
N GLY A 256 3.13 2.14 -25.10
CA GLY A 256 2.64 2.49 -26.43
C GLY A 256 2.98 3.93 -26.86
N ALA A 257 3.29 4.82 -25.92
CA ALA A 257 3.68 6.19 -26.19
C ALA A 257 5.13 6.27 -26.73
N ALA A 258 5.34 7.08 -27.78
CA ALA A 258 6.65 7.25 -28.42
C ALA A 258 7.65 8.06 -27.57
N GLU A 259 7.17 8.81 -26.58
CA GLU A 259 8.00 9.61 -25.66
C GLU A 259 7.60 9.33 -24.20
N PRO A 260 8.58 9.18 -23.29
CA PRO A 260 8.30 8.96 -21.87
C PRO A 260 7.62 10.19 -21.27
N THR A 261 6.47 9.99 -20.63
CA THR A 261 5.79 10.99 -19.79
C THR A 261 6.66 11.31 -18.59
N ARG A 262 7.47 12.37 -18.71
CA ARG A 262 8.24 12.88 -17.57
C ARG A 262 7.31 13.75 -16.72
N GLY A 263 7.09 13.33 -15.48
CA GLY A 263 6.58 14.23 -14.45
C GLY A 263 7.45 15.50 -14.37
N PRO A 264 6.87 16.65 -13.99
CA PRO A 264 7.62 17.90 -13.88
C PRO A 264 8.81 17.73 -12.93
N ALA A 265 9.95 18.30 -13.32
CA ALA A 265 11.17 18.21 -12.52
C ALA A 265 10.92 18.78 -11.12
N PRO A 266 11.35 18.08 -10.04
CA PRO A 266 11.21 18.62 -8.70
C PRO A 266 11.93 19.96 -8.62
N LYS A 267 11.21 21.02 -8.22
CA LYS A 267 11.81 22.34 -7.98
C LYS A 267 12.93 22.16 -6.96
N LYS A 268 14.17 22.52 -7.33
CA LYS A 268 15.30 22.51 -6.40
C LYS A 268 14.94 23.41 -5.22
N ARG A 269 15.03 22.84 -4.00
CA ARG A 269 14.91 23.60 -2.75
C ARG A 269 16.02 24.63 -2.63
#